data_AF-A0A7K1AFN5-F1
#
_entry.id   AF-A0A7K1AFN5-F1
#
_cell.length_a   1.000
_cell.length_b   1.000
_cell.length_c   1.000
_cell.angle_alpha   90.00
_cell.angle_beta   90.00
_cell.angle_gamma   90.00
#
_symmetry.space_group_name_H-M   'P 1'
#
loop_
_entity.id
_entity.type
_entity.pdbx_description
1 polymer ?
#
loop_
_entity_poly.entity_id
_entity_poly.type
_entity_poly.pdbx_seq_one_letter_code
_entity_poly.pdbx_strand_id
1 'polypeptide(L)'
;MGETTGFLKWDRQGPGHRPVPVRLRDWKEVYEPFDHDELNKQAGRCMDCGIPFCNNGCPLGNLIPDWNDLVYRGHWQDAIDRLHATNNFPEFTGRLCPAPCESACVVGINSSPVAIKQVEVEIIDRAWEEGWVIPQLPSVKTGKRVAVIGSGPAGLAVAQQLTRAGHEVVVLERADRIGGLMRYGIPEFKMEKRHLDRRIEQMEAEGTEFRTNAIVGQNVDVDVLLATFDSVVLACGATAWRELAVPGRDLGGIHQAMEYLPWANKVQEGDIDSSPINVAGRHVVIIGGGDTGADCLGTAHRQGAASVTQLEIMPQPPMARGGTNPWPQFAMVYKVTSAHEEGGQRLFSVNTEKFLDNGEGR
;
A
#
# COMPACT_ATOMS: atom_id res chain seq x y z
N MET A 1 -24.83 14.91 6.45
CA MET A 1 -23.51 14.71 5.81
C MET A 1 -23.70 14.24 4.38
N GLY A 2 -22.99 14.82 3.41
CA GLY A 2 -23.18 14.53 1.99
C GLY A 2 -24.51 15.04 1.44
N GLU A 3 -24.87 14.58 0.23
CA GLU A 3 -26.19 14.82 -0.35
C GLU A 3 -27.16 13.78 0.21
N THR A 4 -28.25 14.22 0.84
CA THR A 4 -29.21 13.35 1.57
C THR A 4 -29.68 12.14 0.76
N THR A 5 -29.79 12.29 -0.57
CA THR A 5 -30.20 11.22 -1.50
C THR A 5 -29.15 10.91 -2.56
N GLY A 6 -27.89 11.29 -2.35
CA GLY A 6 -26.81 11.18 -3.34
C GLY A 6 -26.56 9.74 -3.81
N PHE A 7 -26.69 8.77 -2.89
CA PHE A 7 -26.58 7.34 -3.19
C PHE A 7 -27.70 6.79 -4.09
N LEU A 8 -28.84 7.49 -4.21
CA LEU A 8 -29.93 7.17 -5.13
C LEU A 8 -29.82 7.94 -6.46
N LYS A 9 -29.16 9.11 -6.44
CA LYS A 9 -29.08 10.03 -7.57
C LYS A 9 -27.94 9.70 -8.53
N TRP A 10 -26.82 9.24 -7.99
CA TRP A 10 -25.61 8.97 -8.75
C TRP A 10 -25.28 7.50 -8.66
N ASP A 11 -24.50 6.99 -9.61
CA ASP A 11 -23.86 5.68 -9.50
C ASP A 11 -22.45 5.82 -8.93
N ARG A 12 -21.90 4.71 -8.43
CA ARG A 12 -20.50 4.69 -8.03
C ARG A 12 -19.63 4.81 -9.26
N GLN A 13 -18.72 5.77 -9.25
CA GLN A 13 -17.67 5.94 -10.25
C GLN A 13 -16.30 6.01 -9.56
N GLY A 14 -15.25 5.76 -10.34
CA GLY A 14 -13.87 5.91 -9.91
C GLY A 14 -12.98 6.16 -11.13
N PRO A 15 -11.69 6.43 -10.92
CA PRO A 15 -10.76 6.65 -12.02
C PRO A 15 -10.73 5.43 -12.94
N GLY A 16 -10.71 5.69 -14.25
CA GLY A 16 -10.39 4.68 -15.24
C GLY A 16 -8.96 4.17 -15.05
N HIS A 17 -8.68 2.98 -15.59
CA HIS A 17 -7.30 2.54 -15.75
C HIS A 17 -6.78 2.97 -17.12
N ARG A 18 -5.52 3.42 -17.18
CA ARG A 18 -4.82 3.66 -18.45
C ARG A 18 -4.89 2.39 -19.33
N PRO A 19 -4.96 2.51 -20.66
CA PRO A 19 -5.02 1.34 -21.54
C PRO A 19 -3.87 0.36 -21.29
N VAL A 20 -4.15 -0.95 -21.28
CA VAL A 20 -3.15 -2.02 -21.06
C VAL A 20 -1.88 -1.85 -21.92
N PRO A 21 -1.97 -1.58 -23.24
CA PRO A 21 -0.77 -1.40 -24.06
C PRO A 21 0.14 -0.24 -23.65
N VAL A 22 -0.41 0.78 -22.96
CA VAL A 22 0.35 1.91 -22.42
C VAL A 22 0.97 1.51 -21.08
N ARG A 23 0.20 0.90 -20.19
CA ARG A 23 0.65 0.45 -18.86
C ARG A 23 1.81 -0.53 -18.90
N LEU A 24 1.90 -1.35 -19.95
CA LEU A 24 2.97 -2.32 -20.14
C LEU A 24 4.30 -1.70 -20.61
N ARG A 25 4.28 -0.44 -21.05
CA ARG A 25 5.47 0.27 -21.57
C ARG A 25 6.14 1.19 -20.54
N ASP A 26 5.52 1.38 -19.38
CA ASP A 26 6.04 2.23 -18.31
C ASP A 26 5.73 1.66 -16.93
N TRP A 27 6.26 2.34 -15.92
CA TRP A 27 6.11 1.99 -14.50
C TRP A 27 5.29 3.02 -13.72
N LYS A 28 4.54 3.89 -14.40
CA LYS A 28 3.72 4.92 -13.75
C LYS A 28 2.46 4.32 -13.13
N GLU A 29 1.83 5.05 -12.22
CA GLU A 29 0.56 4.61 -11.63
C GLU A 29 -0.50 4.27 -12.69
N VAL A 30 -1.31 3.25 -12.44
CA VAL A 30 -2.25 2.70 -13.44
C VAL A 30 -3.50 3.55 -13.66
N TYR A 31 -3.84 4.43 -12.73
CA TYR A 31 -5.08 5.21 -12.74
C TYR A 31 -4.96 6.45 -13.64
N GLU A 32 -6.06 6.80 -14.29
CA GLU A 32 -6.21 8.08 -14.96
C GLU A 32 -6.63 9.17 -13.96
N PRO A 33 -6.33 10.46 -14.24
CA PRO A 33 -6.87 11.56 -13.45
C PRO A 33 -8.38 11.45 -13.30
N PHE A 34 -8.89 11.69 -12.10
CA PHE A 34 -10.32 11.64 -11.82
C PHE A 34 -10.92 13.04 -11.77
N ASP A 35 -12.11 13.20 -12.35
CA ASP A 35 -12.77 14.49 -12.43
C ASP A 35 -13.23 14.97 -11.04
N HIS A 36 -12.99 16.24 -10.73
CA HIS A 36 -13.32 16.81 -9.42
C HIS A 36 -14.83 16.90 -9.16
N ASP A 37 -15.64 17.14 -10.19
CA ASP A 37 -17.10 17.19 -10.04
C ASP A 37 -17.66 15.78 -9.80
N GLU A 38 -17.15 14.77 -10.51
CA GLU A 38 -17.47 13.37 -10.25
C GLU A 38 -17.04 12.92 -8.85
N LEU A 39 -15.83 13.30 -8.41
CA LEU A 39 -15.35 13.05 -7.06
C LEU A 39 -16.25 13.66 -5.99
N ASN A 40 -16.69 14.90 -6.18
CA ASN A 40 -17.62 15.56 -5.28
C ASN A 40 -18.94 14.78 -5.17
N LYS A 41 -19.47 14.28 -6.30
CA LYS A 41 -20.64 13.37 -6.30
C LYS A 41 -20.35 12.08 -5.53
N GLN A 42 -19.16 11.49 -5.68
CA GLN A 42 -18.80 10.27 -4.96
C GLN A 42 -18.76 10.49 -3.44
N ALA A 43 -18.20 11.61 -2.96
CA ALA A 43 -18.26 11.99 -1.56
C ALA A 43 -19.72 12.24 -1.10
N GLY A 44 -20.53 12.86 -1.96
CA GLY A 44 -21.95 13.11 -1.77
C GLY A 44 -22.83 11.84 -1.70
N ARG A 45 -22.33 10.66 -2.08
CA ARG A 45 -23.04 9.38 -1.92
C ARG A 45 -23.13 8.90 -0.46
N CYS A 46 -22.42 9.53 0.47
CA CYS A 46 -22.48 9.14 1.88
C CYS A 46 -23.91 9.27 2.44
N MET A 47 -24.44 8.21 3.06
CA MET A 47 -25.83 8.16 3.55
C MET A 47 -26.08 8.86 4.88
N ASP A 48 -25.02 9.27 5.59
CA ASP A 48 -25.15 9.73 6.97
C ASP A 48 -25.93 8.72 7.87
N CYS A 49 -25.48 7.46 7.83
CA CYS A 49 -26.20 6.28 8.33
C CYS A 49 -26.43 6.20 9.86
N GLY A 50 -26.14 7.27 10.63
CA GLY A 50 -26.23 7.33 12.08
C GLY A 50 -25.16 6.51 12.81
N ILE A 51 -24.96 5.24 12.44
CA ILE A 51 -23.86 4.39 12.91
C ILE A 51 -22.88 4.16 11.75
N PRO A 52 -21.74 4.86 11.72
CA PRO A 52 -20.80 4.77 10.61
C PRO A 52 -19.94 3.51 10.69
N PHE A 53 -20.47 2.38 10.20
CA PHE A 53 -19.73 1.11 10.13
C PHE A 53 -18.43 1.20 9.32
N CYS A 54 -18.34 2.14 8.37
CA CYS A 54 -17.11 2.41 7.65
C CYS A 54 -15.96 2.87 8.58
N ASN A 55 -16.24 3.61 9.66
CA ASN A 55 -15.23 4.00 10.65
C ASN A 55 -14.65 2.76 11.35
N ASN A 56 -15.52 1.84 11.78
CA ASN A 56 -15.12 0.60 12.43
C ASN A 56 -14.46 -0.40 11.46
N GLY A 57 -14.88 -0.38 10.19
CA GLY A 57 -14.25 -1.18 9.13
C GLY A 57 -12.86 -0.67 8.76
N CYS A 58 -12.52 0.58 9.09
CA CYS A 58 -11.19 1.12 8.94
C CYS A 58 -10.32 0.78 10.17
N PRO A 59 -9.18 0.09 10.03
CA PRO A 59 -8.29 -0.18 11.16
C PRO A 59 -7.75 1.08 11.87
N LEU A 60 -7.73 2.23 11.18
CA LEU A 60 -7.34 3.52 11.74
C LEU A 60 -8.47 4.21 12.51
N GLY A 61 -9.70 3.69 12.43
CA GLY A 61 -10.87 4.39 12.97
C GLY A 61 -11.17 5.71 12.24
N ASN A 62 -10.82 5.81 10.94
CA ASN A 62 -10.95 7.04 10.17
C ASN A 62 -12.37 7.62 10.25
N LEU A 63 -12.43 8.95 10.31
CA LEU A 63 -13.66 9.72 10.49
C LEU A 63 -14.33 10.00 9.14
N ILE A 64 -14.67 8.91 8.45
CA ILE A 64 -15.02 8.87 7.01
C ILE A 64 -16.21 9.76 6.63
N PRO A 65 -17.35 9.72 7.35
CA PRO A 65 -18.48 10.60 7.03
C PRO A 65 -18.11 12.08 7.07
N ASP A 66 -17.27 12.49 8.02
CA ASP A 66 -16.93 13.88 8.28
C ASP A 66 -16.15 14.47 7.10
N TRP A 67 -15.05 13.82 6.70
CA TRP A 67 -14.26 14.34 5.58
C TRP A 67 -14.97 14.15 4.22
N ASN A 68 -15.88 13.18 4.07
CA ASN A 68 -16.74 13.11 2.88
C ASN A 68 -17.70 14.30 2.80
N ASP A 69 -18.31 14.69 3.92
CA ASP A 69 -19.19 15.87 3.97
C ASP A 69 -18.42 17.15 3.67
N LEU A 70 -17.22 17.30 4.23
CA LEU A 70 -16.35 18.46 3.99
C LEU A 70 -15.95 18.53 2.51
N VAL A 71 -15.55 17.42 1.89
CA VAL A 71 -15.29 17.35 0.44
C VAL A 71 -16.53 17.73 -0.36
N TYR A 72 -17.69 17.16 -0.04
CA TYR A 72 -18.94 17.44 -0.76
C TYR A 72 -19.30 18.94 -0.73
N ARG A 73 -19.08 19.60 0.41
CA ARG A 73 -19.34 21.03 0.58
C ARG A 73 -18.21 21.94 0.08
N GLY A 74 -17.11 21.38 -0.43
CA GLY A 74 -15.95 22.14 -0.93
C GLY A 74 -14.98 22.64 0.14
N HIS A 75 -15.08 22.15 1.38
CA HIS A 75 -14.19 22.49 2.50
C HIS A 75 -12.96 21.58 2.54
N TRP A 76 -12.13 21.65 1.50
CA TRP A 76 -11.01 20.71 1.29
C TRP A 76 -9.90 20.82 2.35
N GLN A 77 -9.59 22.03 2.83
CA GLN A 77 -8.59 22.23 3.86
C GLN A 77 -9.03 21.60 5.20
N ASP A 78 -10.29 21.83 5.59
CA ASP A 78 -10.87 21.18 6.78
C ASP A 78 -10.93 19.64 6.60
N ALA A 79 -11.17 19.16 5.37
CA ALA A 79 -11.21 17.74 5.07
C ALA A 79 -9.86 17.05 5.30
N ILE A 80 -8.75 17.67 4.88
CA ILE A 80 -7.42 17.11 5.14
C ILE A 80 -7.07 17.16 6.63
N ASP A 81 -7.40 18.25 7.33
CA ASP A 81 -7.20 18.33 8.78
C ASP A 81 -7.95 17.21 9.51
N ARG A 82 -9.20 16.94 9.09
CA ARG A 82 -10.02 15.87 9.64
C ARG A 82 -9.48 14.47 9.30
N LEU A 83 -8.95 14.27 8.10
CA LEU A 83 -8.34 13.02 7.66
C LEU A 83 -7.03 12.73 8.44
N HIS A 84 -6.20 13.76 8.64
CA HIS A 84 -4.96 13.65 9.40
C HIS A 84 -5.17 13.47 10.91
N ALA A 85 -6.38 13.72 11.43
CA ALA A 85 -6.70 13.45 12.83
C ALA A 85 -6.56 11.95 13.20
N THR A 86 -6.68 11.04 12.24
CA THR A 86 -6.61 9.59 12.45
C THR A 86 -5.61 8.88 11.54
N ASN A 87 -5.17 9.50 10.44
CA ASN A 87 -4.25 8.89 9.49
C ASN A 87 -3.01 9.75 9.25
N ASN A 88 -1.83 9.21 9.58
CA ASN A 88 -0.55 9.83 9.28
C ASN A 88 -0.27 9.90 7.77
N PHE A 89 -0.68 8.88 7.01
CA PHE A 89 -0.26 8.68 5.62
C PHE A 89 -1.39 8.33 4.64
N PRO A 90 -2.40 9.22 4.48
CA PRO A 90 -3.49 9.03 3.52
C PRO A 90 -3.03 8.82 2.08
N GLU A 91 -1.85 9.33 1.69
CA GLU A 91 -1.29 9.12 0.35
C GLU A 91 -0.94 7.66 0.09
N PHE A 92 -0.59 6.88 1.11
CA PHE A 92 -0.24 5.47 1.00
C PHE A 92 -1.49 4.60 1.10
N THR A 93 -2.34 4.86 2.10
CA THR A 93 -3.59 4.10 2.29
C THR A 93 -4.56 4.35 1.14
N GLY A 94 -4.72 5.58 0.67
CA GLY A 94 -5.54 5.93 -0.49
C GLY A 94 -5.13 5.21 -1.78
N ARG A 95 -3.85 4.80 -1.90
CA ARG A 95 -3.34 4.05 -3.07
C ARG A 95 -3.36 2.53 -2.86
N LEU A 96 -2.95 2.07 -1.69
CA LEU A 96 -2.60 0.67 -1.45
C LEU A 96 -3.62 -0.10 -0.62
N CYS A 97 -4.44 0.59 0.17
CA CYS A 97 -5.41 -0.05 1.05
C CYS A 97 -6.40 -0.91 0.24
N PRO A 98 -6.80 -2.10 0.75
CA PRO A 98 -7.85 -2.91 0.13
C PRO A 98 -9.27 -2.38 0.42
N ALA A 99 -9.38 -1.19 1.01
CA ALA A 99 -10.62 -0.47 1.34
C ALA A 99 -11.64 -1.29 2.16
N PRO A 100 -11.26 -1.81 3.36
CA PRO A 100 -12.18 -2.55 4.20
C PRO A 100 -13.36 -1.68 4.68
N CYS A 101 -13.16 -0.37 4.80
CA CYS A 101 -14.19 0.62 5.05
C CYS A 101 -15.32 0.61 3.99
N GLU A 102 -15.00 0.38 2.72
CA GLU A 102 -15.99 0.28 1.65
C GLU A 102 -16.76 -1.04 1.72
N SER A 103 -16.10 -2.13 2.12
CA SER A 103 -16.75 -3.41 2.41
C SER A 103 -17.76 -3.32 3.55
N ALA A 104 -17.49 -2.44 4.54
CA ALA A 104 -18.33 -2.17 5.70
C ALA A 104 -19.36 -1.04 5.47
N CYS A 105 -19.33 -0.36 4.32
CA CYS A 105 -20.24 0.74 4.04
C CYS A 105 -21.70 0.23 3.99
N VAL A 106 -22.62 0.97 4.61
CA VAL A 106 -24.05 0.60 4.67
C VAL A 106 -24.68 0.63 3.27
N VAL A 107 -24.25 1.53 2.38
CA VAL A 107 -24.70 1.54 0.96
C VAL A 107 -24.36 0.20 0.31
N GLY A 108 -23.19 -0.35 0.65
CA GLY A 108 -22.66 -1.64 0.19
C GLY A 108 -23.55 -2.85 0.46
N ILE A 109 -24.59 -2.72 1.29
CA ILE A 109 -25.57 -3.80 1.53
C ILE A 109 -26.45 -4.03 0.31
N ASN A 110 -26.93 -2.95 -0.33
CA ASN A 110 -27.92 -3.03 -1.41
C ASN A 110 -27.46 -2.41 -2.73
N SER A 111 -26.36 -1.66 -2.73
CA SER A 111 -25.81 -0.97 -3.90
C SER A 111 -24.28 -0.86 -3.79
N SER A 112 -23.64 -0.26 -4.78
CA SER A 112 -22.20 -0.04 -4.77
C SER A 112 -21.81 0.94 -3.64
N PRO A 113 -20.81 0.61 -2.79
CA PRO A 113 -20.45 1.45 -1.65
C PRO A 113 -19.90 2.81 -2.08
N VAL A 114 -19.81 3.74 -1.15
CA VAL A 114 -19.11 5.03 -1.37
C VAL A 114 -17.66 4.76 -1.78
N ALA A 115 -17.11 5.54 -2.72
CA ALA A 115 -15.72 5.43 -3.17
C ALA A 115 -14.75 6.08 -2.16
N ILE A 116 -14.81 5.62 -0.91
CA ILE A 116 -14.07 6.15 0.25
C ILE A 116 -12.57 6.23 -0.03
N LYS A 117 -11.98 5.17 -0.59
CA LYS A 117 -10.55 5.13 -0.88
C LYS A 117 -10.15 6.19 -1.92
N GLN A 118 -11.00 6.41 -2.93
CA GLN A 118 -10.75 7.45 -3.93
C GLN A 118 -10.84 8.84 -3.31
N VAL A 119 -11.86 9.10 -2.50
CA VAL A 119 -11.97 10.40 -1.81
C VAL A 119 -10.78 10.63 -0.88
N GLU A 120 -10.29 9.60 -0.18
CA GLU A 120 -9.10 9.69 0.67
C GLU A 120 -7.85 10.12 -0.11
N VAL A 121 -7.55 9.48 -1.26
CA VAL A 121 -6.34 9.80 -2.04
C VAL A 121 -6.41 11.19 -2.67
N GLU A 122 -7.60 11.62 -3.09
CA GLU A 122 -7.79 12.94 -3.71
C GLU A 122 -7.70 14.08 -2.69
N ILE A 123 -8.16 13.88 -1.46
CA ILE A 123 -7.99 14.86 -0.38
C ILE A 123 -6.50 15.15 -0.16
N ILE A 124 -5.68 14.10 -0.01
CA ILE A 124 -4.25 14.27 0.27
C ILE A 124 -3.47 14.78 -0.93
N ASP A 125 -3.78 14.31 -2.15
CA ASP A 125 -3.10 14.79 -3.35
C ASP A 125 -3.33 16.29 -3.55
N ARG A 126 -4.60 16.73 -3.44
CA ARG A 126 -4.93 18.16 -3.47
C ARG A 126 -4.24 18.93 -2.35
N ALA A 127 -4.25 18.42 -1.12
CA ALA A 127 -3.63 19.11 0.01
C ALA A 127 -2.12 19.33 -0.19
N TRP A 128 -1.43 18.42 -0.88
CA TRP A 128 -0.05 18.62 -1.27
C TRP A 128 0.11 19.66 -2.39
N GLU A 129 -0.74 19.64 -3.41
CA GLU A 129 -0.71 20.61 -4.51
C GLU A 129 -0.96 22.05 -4.03
N GLU A 130 -1.89 22.21 -3.07
CA GLU A 130 -2.25 23.50 -2.47
C GLU A 130 -1.28 23.92 -1.35
N GLY A 131 -0.30 23.08 -1.01
CA GLY A 131 0.73 23.38 0.01
C GLY A 131 0.22 23.36 1.46
N TRP A 132 -0.87 22.66 1.75
CA TRP A 132 -1.44 22.56 3.10
C TRP A 132 -0.73 21.53 3.99
N VAL A 133 -0.05 20.54 3.38
CA VAL A 133 0.74 19.56 4.14
C VAL A 133 2.10 20.15 4.47
N ILE A 134 2.17 20.82 5.62
CA ILE A 134 3.39 21.46 6.13
C ILE A 134 4.02 20.69 7.30
N PRO A 135 5.34 20.85 7.57
CA PRO A 135 5.97 20.32 8.78
C PRO A 135 5.31 20.82 10.06
N GLN A 136 4.93 19.92 10.96
CA GLN A 136 4.40 20.25 12.29
C GLN A 136 5.49 20.15 13.36
N LEU A 137 6.06 21.29 13.73
CA LEU A 137 7.06 21.37 14.80
C LEU A 137 6.41 21.30 16.19
N PRO A 138 7.01 20.56 17.15
CA PRO A 138 6.53 20.56 18.52
C PRO A 138 6.73 21.93 19.18
N SER A 139 5.74 22.37 19.97
CA SER A 139 5.84 23.62 20.73
C SER A 139 6.80 23.53 21.91
N VAL A 140 7.03 22.33 22.45
CA VAL A 140 7.91 22.07 23.59
C VAL A 140 8.68 20.76 23.35
N LYS A 141 9.98 20.76 23.66
CA LYS A 141 10.79 19.53 23.68
C LYS A 141 10.65 18.83 25.03
N THR A 142 10.41 17.53 24.99
CA THR A 142 10.26 16.67 26.17
C THR A 142 11.59 16.30 26.83
N GLY A 143 12.70 16.44 26.10
CA GLY A 143 14.02 15.97 26.52
C GLY A 143 14.18 14.45 26.47
N LYS A 144 13.17 13.72 25.97
CA LYS A 144 13.19 12.26 25.83
C LYS A 144 13.66 11.85 24.44
N ARG A 145 14.48 10.80 24.38
CA ARG A 145 15.03 10.23 23.14
C ARG A 145 14.43 8.86 22.87
N VAL A 146 13.94 8.62 21.65
CA VAL A 146 13.34 7.35 21.24
C VAL A 146 14.01 6.82 19.98
N ALA A 147 14.45 5.56 20.02
CA ALA A 147 14.92 4.84 18.83
C ALA A 147 13.76 4.03 18.23
N VAL A 148 13.56 4.12 16.92
CA VAL A 148 12.57 3.31 16.18
C VAL A 148 13.33 2.42 15.20
N ILE A 149 13.22 1.11 15.35
CA ILE A 149 13.96 0.14 14.53
C ILE A 149 13.05 -0.33 13.39
N GLY A 150 13.39 0.07 12.16
CA GLY A 150 12.63 -0.21 10.94
C GLY A 150 11.83 0.99 10.45
N SER A 151 11.93 1.29 9.16
CA SER A 151 11.27 2.44 8.51
C SER A 151 10.04 2.08 7.68
N GLY A 152 9.41 0.94 7.97
CA GLY A 152 8.10 0.60 7.38
C GLY A 152 6.98 1.53 7.88
N PRO A 153 5.73 1.36 7.40
CA PRO A 153 4.60 2.22 7.77
C PRO A 153 4.43 2.40 9.28
N ALA A 154 4.58 1.32 10.05
CA ALA A 154 4.46 1.36 11.52
C ALA A 154 5.56 2.22 12.15
N GLY A 155 6.82 2.06 11.72
CA GLY A 155 7.94 2.84 12.23
C GLY A 155 7.81 4.31 11.89
N LEU A 156 7.41 4.64 10.65
CA LEU A 156 7.17 6.02 10.24
C LEU A 156 6.02 6.66 11.04
N ALA A 157 4.91 5.95 11.27
CA ALA A 157 3.78 6.49 12.01
C ALA A 157 4.15 6.80 13.47
N VAL A 158 4.83 5.86 14.13
CA VAL A 158 5.36 6.05 15.49
C VAL A 158 6.32 7.23 15.52
N ALA A 159 7.25 7.29 14.56
CA ALA A 159 8.24 8.35 14.53
C ALA A 159 7.59 9.74 14.37
N GLN A 160 6.65 9.88 13.43
CA GLN A 160 5.96 11.15 13.20
C GLN A 160 5.20 11.62 14.45
N GLN A 161 4.43 10.73 15.07
CA GLN A 161 3.64 11.08 16.25
C GLN A 161 4.53 11.48 17.43
N LEU A 162 5.63 10.75 17.67
CA LEU A 162 6.55 11.05 18.77
C LEU A 162 7.36 12.34 18.51
N THR A 163 7.80 12.59 17.28
CA THR A 163 8.48 13.84 16.89
C THR A 163 7.56 15.04 17.13
N ARG A 164 6.30 14.96 16.68
CA ARG A 164 5.29 16.01 16.91
C ARG A 164 4.93 16.20 18.38
N ALA A 165 5.05 15.16 19.21
CA ALA A 165 4.89 15.25 20.66
C ALA A 165 6.12 15.88 21.37
N GLY A 166 7.20 16.18 20.65
CA GLY A 166 8.38 16.83 21.20
C GLY A 166 9.48 15.89 21.67
N HIS A 167 9.44 14.62 21.27
CA HIS A 167 10.54 13.68 21.51
C HIS A 167 11.62 13.82 20.44
N GLU A 168 12.87 13.53 20.80
CA GLU A 168 13.95 13.35 19.82
C GLU A 168 13.87 11.92 19.29
N VAL A 169 13.52 11.76 18.02
CA VAL A 169 13.30 10.44 17.42
C VAL A 169 14.36 10.13 16.39
N VAL A 170 14.98 8.95 16.53
CA VAL A 170 15.92 8.41 15.53
C VAL A 170 15.35 7.11 14.98
N VAL A 171 15.10 7.08 13.67
CA VAL A 171 14.68 5.88 12.93
C VAL A 171 15.92 5.20 12.36
N LEU A 172 16.11 3.93 12.74
CA LEU A 172 17.20 3.08 12.27
C LEU A 172 16.66 2.11 11.21
N GLU A 173 17.10 2.27 9.98
CA GLU A 173 16.73 1.41 8.85
C GLU A 173 17.93 0.58 8.41
N ARG A 174 17.72 -0.72 8.22
CA ARG A 174 18.76 -1.64 7.77
C ARG A 174 19.12 -1.46 6.30
N ALA A 175 18.16 -1.07 5.47
CA ALA A 175 18.35 -0.86 4.04
C ALA A 175 19.01 0.49 3.76
N ASP A 176 19.40 0.69 2.50
CA ASP A 176 20.04 1.91 2.02
C ASP A 176 19.08 3.11 1.92
N ARG A 177 17.76 2.88 1.91
CA ARG A 177 16.72 3.92 1.89
C ARG A 177 15.56 3.61 2.84
N ILE A 178 14.86 4.68 3.24
CA ILE A 178 13.69 4.66 4.12
C ILE A 178 12.42 4.22 3.37
N GLY A 179 11.54 3.49 4.08
CA GLY A 179 10.19 3.14 3.63
C GLY A 179 9.85 1.65 3.63
N GLY A 180 10.80 0.78 3.97
CA GLY A 180 10.58 -0.67 4.03
C GLY A 180 9.98 -1.25 2.74
N LEU A 181 8.89 -2.03 2.87
CA LEU A 181 8.22 -2.62 1.71
C LEU A 181 7.56 -1.58 0.79
N MET A 182 7.21 -0.38 1.27
CA MET A 182 6.69 0.66 0.38
C MET A 182 7.75 1.12 -0.63
N ARG A 183 9.02 1.11 -0.21
CA ARG A 183 10.18 1.41 -1.05
C ARG A 183 10.55 0.26 -1.96
N TYR A 184 10.75 -0.94 -1.40
CA TYR A 184 11.37 -2.05 -2.12
C TYR A 184 10.43 -3.17 -2.53
N GLY A 185 9.30 -3.36 -1.86
CA GLY A 185 8.36 -4.45 -2.16
C GLY A 185 7.29 -4.03 -3.18
N ILE A 186 6.59 -2.94 -2.89
CA ILE A 186 5.49 -2.43 -3.70
C ILE A 186 6.05 -1.89 -5.01
N PRO A 187 5.58 -2.33 -6.18
CA PRO A 187 6.07 -1.81 -7.46
C PRO A 187 5.70 -0.35 -7.71
N GLU A 188 6.55 0.35 -8.45
CA GLU A 188 6.34 1.75 -8.89
C GLU A 188 4.96 1.97 -9.55
N PHE A 189 4.48 1.02 -10.37
CA PHE A 189 3.20 1.14 -11.07
C PHE A 189 1.96 1.08 -10.15
N LYS A 190 2.11 0.68 -8.89
CA LYS A 190 1.03 0.71 -7.88
C LYS A 190 1.07 1.95 -7.01
N MET A 191 2.28 2.39 -6.67
CA MET A 191 2.51 3.62 -5.93
C MET A 191 3.90 4.14 -6.25
N GLU A 192 3.93 5.31 -6.86
CA GLU A 192 5.18 5.98 -7.21
C GLU A 192 5.93 6.44 -5.95
N LYS A 193 7.27 6.31 -5.99
CA LYS A 193 8.15 6.52 -4.82
C LYS A 193 8.21 7.97 -4.38
N ARG A 194 7.92 8.90 -5.30
CA ARG A 194 7.76 10.33 -5.02
C ARG A 194 6.79 10.63 -3.87
N HIS A 195 5.74 9.83 -3.69
CA HIS A 195 4.78 10.02 -2.59
C HIS A 195 5.43 9.73 -1.24
N LEU A 196 6.27 8.70 -1.19
CA LEU A 196 7.02 8.32 -0.01
C LEU A 196 8.14 9.33 0.28
N ASP A 197 8.89 9.74 -0.75
CA ASP A 197 9.99 10.71 -0.60
C ASP A 197 9.50 12.04 -0.02
N ARG A 198 8.44 12.61 -0.61
CA ARG A 198 7.84 13.86 -0.13
C ARG A 198 7.38 13.78 1.33
N ARG A 199 6.86 12.62 1.76
CA ARG A 199 6.48 12.41 3.16
C ARG A 199 7.69 12.31 4.08
N ILE A 200 8.74 11.62 3.66
CA ILE A 200 9.99 11.51 4.43
C ILE A 200 10.62 12.88 4.60
N GLU A 201 10.73 13.68 3.54
CA GLU A 201 11.24 15.05 3.59
C GLU A 201 10.45 15.91 4.59
N GLN A 202 9.12 15.78 4.59
CA GLN A 202 8.26 16.48 5.53
C GLN A 202 8.50 16.05 6.98
N MET A 203 8.73 14.77 7.24
CA MET A 203 9.07 14.24 8.56
C MET A 203 10.48 14.62 9.03
N GLU A 204 11.44 14.73 8.11
CA GLU A 204 12.78 15.26 8.39
C GLU A 204 12.71 16.72 8.79
N ALA A 205 11.92 17.52 8.06
CA ALA A 205 11.66 18.91 8.40
C ALA A 205 10.91 19.08 9.73
N GLU A 206 10.15 18.06 10.17
CA GLU A 206 9.56 18.01 11.53
C GLU A 206 10.61 17.75 12.62
N GLY A 207 11.78 17.22 12.26
CA GLY A 207 12.88 16.90 13.17
C GLY A 207 13.10 15.40 13.42
N THR A 208 12.46 14.53 12.64
CA THR A 208 12.75 13.08 12.71
C THR A 208 14.11 12.81 12.07
N GLU A 209 15.00 12.15 12.80
CA GLU A 209 16.31 11.75 12.25
C GLU A 209 16.21 10.34 11.63
N PHE A 210 16.67 10.18 10.39
CA PHE A 210 16.75 8.88 9.74
C PHE A 210 18.20 8.44 9.58
N ARG A 211 18.49 7.18 9.92
CA ARG A 211 19.80 6.55 9.71
C ARG A 211 19.62 5.25 8.96
N THR A 212 20.12 5.20 7.72
CA THR A 212 20.10 4.02 6.85
C THR A 212 21.32 3.14 7.09
N ASN A 213 21.32 1.92 6.53
CA ASN A 213 22.37 0.92 6.72
C ASN A 213 22.66 0.59 8.21
N ALA A 214 21.67 0.81 9.07
CA ALA A 214 21.74 0.62 10.51
C ALA A 214 21.06 -0.70 10.90
N ILE A 215 21.84 -1.76 10.99
CA ILE A 215 21.41 -3.13 11.31
C ILE A 215 21.59 -3.38 12.82
N VAL A 216 20.50 -3.21 13.56
CA VAL A 216 20.48 -3.46 15.01
C VAL A 216 20.75 -4.92 15.32
N GLY A 217 21.67 -5.16 16.27
CA GLY A 217 22.18 -6.50 16.60
C GLY A 217 23.33 -6.96 15.70
N GLN A 218 23.77 -6.13 14.75
CA GLN A 218 24.98 -6.37 13.95
C GLN A 218 25.92 -5.17 14.05
N ASN A 219 25.76 -4.16 13.17
CA ASN A 219 26.62 -2.97 13.16
C ASN A 219 26.10 -1.85 14.08
N VAL A 220 24.89 -1.98 14.62
CA VAL A 220 24.38 -1.15 15.70
C VAL A 220 24.20 -2.02 16.95
N ASP A 221 24.97 -1.70 17.98
CA ASP A 221 24.98 -2.41 19.26
C ASP A 221 23.71 -2.14 20.07
N VAL A 222 23.06 -3.21 20.55
CA VAL A 222 21.80 -3.14 21.28
C VAL A 222 21.98 -2.54 22.67
N ASP A 223 23.06 -2.86 23.36
CA ASP A 223 23.34 -2.34 24.71
C ASP A 223 23.59 -0.83 24.66
N VAL A 224 24.27 -0.36 23.61
CA VAL A 224 24.44 1.08 23.36
C VAL A 224 23.09 1.77 23.13
N LEU A 225 22.18 1.17 22.35
CA LEU A 225 20.84 1.74 22.15
C LEU A 225 20.06 1.83 23.46
N LEU A 226 20.06 0.76 24.26
CA LEU A 226 19.35 0.74 25.55
C LEU A 226 19.95 1.71 26.57
N ALA A 227 21.25 2.00 26.49
CA ALA A 227 21.90 3.00 27.34
C ALA A 227 21.67 4.45 26.87
N THR A 228 21.44 4.66 25.57
CA THR A 228 21.41 6.00 24.94
C THR A 228 20.01 6.57 24.77
N PHE A 229 19.00 5.72 24.65
CA PHE A 229 17.61 6.10 24.40
C PHE A 229 16.73 5.78 25.61
N ASP A 230 15.77 6.65 25.91
CA ASP A 230 14.78 6.41 26.97
C ASP A 230 13.81 5.28 26.59
N SER A 231 13.62 5.03 25.29
CA SER A 231 12.74 3.98 24.79
C SER A 231 13.17 3.50 23.40
N VAL A 232 12.87 2.23 23.11
CA VAL A 232 13.14 1.60 21.82
C VAL A 232 11.86 0.95 21.30
N VAL A 233 11.50 1.23 20.05
CA VAL A 233 10.34 0.64 19.37
C VAL A 233 10.82 -0.31 18.28
N LEU A 234 10.31 -1.54 18.30
CA LEU A 234 10.59 -2.55 17.27
C LEU A 234 9.50 -2.49 16.18
N ALA A 235 9.86 -1.99 15.00
CA ALA A 235 9.01 -1.88 13.81
C ALA A 235 9.66 -2.56 12.58
N CYS A 236 10.41 -3.65 12.81
CA CYS A 236 11.28 -4.29 11.81
C CYS A 236 10.51 -5.03 10.70
N GLY A 237 9.21 -5.29 10.88
CA GLY A 237 8.39 -6.10 9.97
C GLY A 237 8.73 -7.59 9.99
N ALA A 238 8.07 -8.35 9.10
CA ALA A 238 8.26 -9.80 8.94
C ALA A 238 9.04 -10.08 7.65
N THR A 239 10.33 -10.38 7.78
CA THR A 239 11.24 -10.51 6.63
C THR A 239 11.57 -11.95 6.29
N ALA A 240 11.19 -12.89 7.15
CA ALA A 240 11.25 -14.31 6.87
C ALA A 240 10.11 -14.68 5.92
N TRP A 241 10.46 -15.24 4.75
CA TRP A 241 9.48 -15.78 3.80
C TRP A 241 9.05 -17.19 4.20
N ARG A 242 7.91 -17.62 3.65
CA ARG A 242 7.46 -19.01 3.76
C ARG A 242 8.18 -19.82 2.69
N GLU A 243 8.90 -20.84 3.11
CA GLU A 243 9.63 -21.71 2.20
C GLU A 243 8.75 -22.85 1.68
N LEU A 244 8.96 -23.25 0.44
CA LEU A 244 8.27 -24.38 -0.18
C LEU A 244 9.22 -25.57 -0.29
N ALA A 245 9.20 -26.43 0.72
CA ALA A 245 10.07 -27.60 0.83
C ALA A 245 9.57 -28.77 -0.03
N VAL A 246 9.78 -28.67 -1.35
CA VAL A 246 9.44 -29.70 -2.32
C VAL A 246 10.67 -30.13 -3.13
N PRO A 247 10.70 -31.35 -3.71
CA PRO A 247 11.80 -31.78 -4.57
C PRO A 247 12.07 -30.78 -5.70
N GLY A 248 13.35 -30.51 -5.97
CA GLY A 248 13.78 -29.55 -6.98
C GLY A 248 13.76 -28.08 -6.52
N ARG A 249 13.47 -27.77 -5.25
CA ARG A 249 13.48 -26.39 -4.74
C ARG A 249 14.80 -25.66 -4.96
N ASP A 250 15.93 -26.37 -4.93
CA ASP A 250 17.27 -25.79 -5.08
C ASP A 250 17.69 -25.58 -6.56
N LEU A 251 16.80 -25.89 -7.52
CA LEU A 251 17.04 -25.63 -8.94
C LEU A 251 17.14 -24.13 -9.23
N GLY A 252 17.89 -23.80 -10.28
CA GLY A 252 18.05 -22.42 -10.72
C GLY A 252 16.76 -21.81 -11.27
N GLY A 253 16.60 -20.49 -11.11
CA GLY A 253 15.43 -19.76 -11.62
C GLY A 253 14.22 -19.74 -10.67
N ILE A 254 14.34 -20.37 -9.49
CA ILE A 254 13.33 -20.32 -8.43
C ILE A 254 13.71 -19.20 -7.45
N HIS A 255 12.89 -18.16 -7.40
CA HIS A 255 13.15 -16.96 -6.61
C HIS A 255 12.00 -16.69 -5.63
N GLN A 256 12.33 -16.27 -4.42
CA GLN A 256 11.37 -15.67 -3.52
C GLN A 256 10.97 -14.29 -4.03
N ALA A 257 9.73 -13.86 -3.79
CA ALA A 257 9.24 -12.58 -4.31
C ALA A 257 10.11 -11.38 -3.90
N MET A 258 10.64 -11.41 -2.67
CA MET A 258 11.52 -10.35 -2.16
C MET A 258 12.96 -10.43 -2.68
N GLU A 259 13.33 -11.48 -3.42
CA GLU A 259 14.55 -11.53 -4.22
C GLU A 259 14.33 -10.93 -5.61
N TYR A 260 13.07 -10.76 -6.04
CA TYR A 260 12.68 -10.31 -7.38
C TYR A 260 12.21 -8.86 -7.42
N LEU A 261 11.20 -8.51 -6.62
CA LEU A 261 10.53 -7.20 -6.66
C LEU A 261 11.45 -6.00 -6.39
N PRO A 262 12.39 -6.03 -5.42
CA PRO A 262 13.23 -4.88 -5.13
C PRO A 262 14.05 -4.39 -6.32
N TRP A 263 14.46 -5.28 -7.21
CA TRP A 263 15.28 -4.90 -8.36
C TRP A 263 14.54 -4.04 -9.35
N ALA A 264 13.24 -4.29 -9.56
CA ALA A 264 12.43 -3.47 -10.45
C ALA A 264 12.33 -2.03 -9.93
N ASN A 265 12.11 -1.86 -8.61
CA ASN A 265 12.10 -0.54 -7.99
C ASN A 265 13.48 0.14 -8.09
N LYS A 266 14.58 -0.57 -7.84
CA LYS A 266 15.95 -0.04 -7.99
C LYS A 266 16.25 0.44 -9.42
N VAL A 267 15.73 -0.26 -10.44
CA VAL A 267 15.84 0.20 -11.83
C VAL A 267 15.06 1.50 -12.06
N GLN A 268 13.83 1.59 -11.56
CA GLN A 268 13.00 2.80 -11.76
C GLN A 268 13.53 4.01 -11.00
N GLU A 269 14.14 3.77 -9.84
CA GLU A 269 14.76 4.79 -8.99
C GLU A 269 16.20 5.15 -9.42
N GLY A 270 16.68 4.57 -10.53
CA GLY A 270 17.97 4.89 -11.13
C GLY A 270 19.20 4.33 -10.41
N ASP A 271 19.04 3.38 -9.49
CA ASP A 271 20.16 2.74 -8.79
C ASP A 271 20.99 1.83 -9.72
N ILE A 272 20.32 1.18 -10.67
CA ILE A 272 20.90 0.23 -11.62
C ILE A 272 20.19 0.31 -12.98
N ASP A 273 20.89 -0.03 -14.06
CA ASP A 273 20.32 0.05 -15.42
C ASP A 273 19.33 -1.08 -15.73
N SER A 274 19.49 -2.24 -15.10
CA SER A 274 18.65 -3.41 -15.35
C SER A 274 18.57 -4.36 -14.16
N SER A 275 17.44 -5.08 -14.05
CA SER A 275 17.23 -6.09 -13.02
C SER A 275 18.13 -7.30 -13.27
N PRO A 276 18.85 -7.84 -12.25
CA PRO A 276 19.63 -9.06 -12.39
C PRO A 276 18.75 -10.30 -12.66
N ILE A 277 17.48 -10.26 -12.24
CA ILE A 277 16.48 -11.27 -12.60
C ILE A 277 15.66 -10.72 -13.76
N ASN A 278 15.95 -11.21 -14.96
CA ASN A 278 15.29 -10.80 -16.20
C ASN A 278 14.41 -11.92 -16.76
N VAL A 279 13.12 -11.63 -16.87
CA VAL A 279 12.11 -12.58 -17.38
C VAL A 279 11.67 -12.29 -18.82
N ALA A 280 12.32 -11.36 -19.53
CA ALA A 280 12.01 -11.02 -20.91
C ALA A 280 12.02 -12.28 -21.81
N GLY A 281 10.92 -12.49 -22.54
CA GLY A 281 10.75 -13.66 -23.41
C GLY A 281 10.61 -15.00 -22.69
N ARG A 282 10.53 -15.04 -21.35
CA ARG A 282 10.42 -16.28 -20.57
C ARG A 282 8.97 -16.61 -20.21
N HIS A 283 8.72 -17.89 -19.95
CA HIS A 283 7.48 -18.38 -19.35
C HIS A 283 7.62 -18.36 -17.82
N VAL A 284 6.87 -17.49 -17.15
CA VAL A 284 6.96 -17.26 -15.70
C VAL A 284 5.83 -17.98 -14.98
N VAL A 285 6.15 -18.66 -13.88
CA VAL A 285 5.18 -19.24 -12.95
C VAL A 285 5.31 -18.54 -11.61
N ILE A 286 4.19 -18.03 -11.09
CA ILE A 286 4.09 -17.36 -9.79
C ILE A 286 3.30 -18.28 -8.85
N ILE A 287 3.89 -18.65 -7.72
CA ILE A 287 3.24 -19.48 -6.70
C ILE A 287 2.74 -18.55 -5.59
N GLY A 288 1.43 -18.36 -5.51
CA GLY A 288 0.74 -17.50 -4.55
C GLY A 288 -0.23 -16.51 -5.22
N GLY A 289 -1.47 -16.45 -4.76
CA GLY A 289 -2.54 -15.58 -5.29
C GLY A 289 -2.81 -14.30 -4.50
N GLY A 290 -1.96 -13.97 -3.52
CA GLY A 290 -2.06 -12.72 -2.74
C GLY A 290 -1.51 -11.49 -3.47
N ASP A 291 -1.49 -10.35 -2.77
CA ASP A 291 -1.02 -9.07 -3.32
C ASP A 291 0.42 -9.13 -3.85
N THR A 292 1.33 -9.79 -3.13
CA THR A 292 2.70 -10.02 -3.59
C THR A 292 2.75 -10.78 -4.91
N GLY A 293 1.86 -11.75 -5.13
CA GLY A 293 1.78 -12.48 -6.39
C GLY A 293 1.29 -11.58 -7.54
N ALA A 294 0.32 -10.71 -7.27
CA ALA A 294 -0.12 -9.70 -8.23
C ALA A 294 0.97 -8.66 -8.55
N ASP A 295 1.81 -8.33 -7.58
CA ASP A 295 2.97 -7.44 -7.76
C ASP A 295 4.04 -8.10 -8.64
N CYS A 296 4.31 -9.40 -8.42
CA CYS A 296 5.18 -10.17 -9.31
C CYS A 296 4.61 -10.26 -10.72
N LEU A 297 3.29 -10.44 -10.87
CA LEU A 297 2.60 -10.52 -12.15
C LEU A 297 2.78 -9.23 -12.96
N GLY A 298 2.45 -8.07 -12.38
CA GLY A 298 2.59 -6.78 -13.07
C GLY A 298 4.04 -6.41 -13.37
N THR A 299 4.99 -6.82 -12.52
CA THR A 299 6.44 -6.68 -12.74
C THR A 299 6.90 -7.54 -13.92
N ALA A 300 6.49 -8.81 -13.96
CA ALA A 300 6.86 -9.74 -15.03
C ALA A 300 6.32 -9.31 -16.40
N HIS A 301 5.09 -8.79 -16.45
CA HIS A 301 4.50 -8.23 -17.67
C HIS A 301 5.32 -7.05 -18.21
N ARG A 302 5.71 -6.11 -17.35
CA ARG A 302 6.54 -4.94 -17.71
C ARG A 302 7.97 -5.29 -18.09
N GLN A 303 8.48 -6.42 -17.59
CA GLN A 303 9.76 -6.98 -18.02
C GLN A 303 9.66 -7.76 -19.33
N GLY A 304 8.46 -7.91 -19.92
CA GLY A 304 8.27 -8.54 -21.22
C GLY A 304 8.27 -10.08 -21.19
N ALA A 305 7.75 -10.69 -20.12
CA ALA A 305 7.54 -12.13 -20.07
C ALA A 305 6.70 -12.62 -21.27
N ALA A 306 7.06 -13.78 -21.84
CA ALA A 306 6.31 -14.39 -22.94
C ALA A 306 4.94 -14.92 -22.48
N SER A 307 4.87 -15.42 -21.26
CA SER A 307 3.61 -15.77 -20.59
C SER A 307 3.80 -15.75 -19.08
N VAL A 308 2.74 -15.48 -18.32
CA VAL A 308 2.75 -15.58 -16.86
C VAL A 308 1.57 -16.44 -16.39
N THR A 309 1.85 -17.43 -15.55
CA THR A 309 0.84 -18.26 -14.89
C THR A 309 0.93 -18.09 -13.39
N GLN A 310 -0.18 -17.75 -12.73
CA GLN A 310 -0.27 -17.61 -11.29
C GLN A 310 -1.07 -18.77 -10.70
N LEU A 311 -0.48 -19.44 -9.71
CA LEU A 311 -1.04 -20.59 -9.01
C LEU A 311 -1.50 -20.16 -7.62
N GLU A 312 -2.74 -20.47 -7.26
CA GLU A 312 -3.31 -20.27 -5.94
C GLU A 312 -3.72 -21.63 -5.35
N ILE A 313 -3.29 -21.88 -4.11
CA ILE A 313 -3.57 -23.12 -3.39
C ILE A 313 -5.02 -23.17 -2.91
N MET A 314 -5.59 -22.00 -2.61
CA MET A 314 -6.98 -21.88 -2.18
C MET A 314 -7.97 -21.98 -3.35
N PRO A 315 -9.23 -22.36 -3.08
CA PRO A 315 -10.30 -22.29 -4.06
C PRO A 315 -10.51 -20.87 -4.55
N GLN A 316 -11.02 -20.74 -5.78
CA GLN A 316 -11.43 -19.44 -6.32
C GLN A 316 -12.48 -18.81 -5.39
N PRO A 317 -12.26 -17.57 -4.91
CA PRO A 317 -13.26 -16.89 -4.11
C PRO A 317 -14.58 -16.68 -4.89
N PRO A 318 -15.73 -16.57 -4.21
CA PRO A 318 -17.01 -16.36 -4.88
C PRO A 318 -17.13 -14.95 -5.51
N MET A 319 -18.01 -14.78 -6.49
CA MET A 319 -18.28 -13.46 -7.11
C MET A 319 -18.97 -12.48 -6.16
N ALA A 320 -19.72 -12.98 -5.20
CA ALA A 320 -20.45 -12.20 -4.21
C ALA A 320 -20.27 -12.82 -2.81
N ARG A 321 -20.59 -12.06 -1.77
CA ARG A 321 -20.49 -12.53 -0.38
C ARG A 321 -21.36 -13.79 -0.19
N GLY A 322 -20.77 -14.83 0.38
CA GLY A 322 -21.49 -16.02 0.83
C GLY A 322 -22.05 -15.86 2.25
N GLY A 323 -22.94 -16.75 2.67
CA GLY A 323 -23.57 -16.71 4.01
C GLY A 323 -22.59 -16.81 5.19
N THR A 324 -21.37 -17.32 4.96
CA THR A 324 -20.31 -17.43 5.97
C THR A 324 -19.43 -16.19 6.10
N ASN A 325 -19.62 -15.15 5.26
CA ASN A 325 -18.92 -13.87 5.32
C ASN A 325 -19.93 -12.71 5.39
N PRO A 326 -20.64 -12.55 6.52
CA PRO A 326 -21.68 -11.53 6.67
C PRO A 326 -21.11 -10.12 6.68
N TRP A 327 -21.91 -9.16 6.20
CA TRP A 327 -21.65 -7.73 6.43
C TRP A 327 -21.69 -7.44 7.94
N PRO A 328 -20.82 -6.57 8.49
CA PRO A 328 -19.88 -5.65 7.84
C PRO A 328 -18.43 -6.17 7.70
N GLN A 329 -18.19 -7.49 7.78
CA GLN A 329 -16.83 -8.04 7.66
C GLN A 329 -16.20 -7.68 6.31
N PHE A 330 -14.87 -7.74 6.19
CA PHE A 330 -14.20 -7.60 4.89
C PHE A 330 -14.76 -8.60 3.86
N ALA A 331 -15.03 -8.14 2.63
CA ALA A 331 -15.62 -8.97 1.59
C ALA A 331 -14.59 -9.95 1.02
N MET A 332 -14.78 -11.24 1.29
CA MET A 332 -13.99 -12.34 0.72
C MET A 332 -14.57 -12.76 -0.63
N VAL A 333 -14.47 -11.87 -1.60
CA VAL A 333 -14.95 -12.06 -2.98
C VAL A 333 -13.79 -12.08 -3.96
N TYR A 334 -14.02 -12.64 -5.14
CA TYR A 334 -13.03 -12.68 -6.21
C TYR A 334 -12.73 -11.26 -6.69
N LYS A 335 -11.43 -10.95 -6.75
CA LYS A 335 -10.94 -9.64 -7.19
C LYS A 335 -10.05 -9.81 -8.41
N VAL A 336 -10.17 -8.84 -9.30
CA VAL A 336 -9.27 -8.61 -10.42
C VAL A 336 -8.53 -7.32 -10.10
N THR A 337 -7.20 -7.36 -10.15
CA THR A 337 -6.36 -6.17 -9.96
C THR A 337 -5.91 -5.69 -11.34
N SER A 338 -5.36 -4.47 -11.41
CA SER A 338 -4.81 -3.93 -12.65
C SER A 338 -3.80 -4.85 -13.33
N ALA A 339 -2.96 -5.56 -12.56
CA ALA A 339 -2.00 -6.55 -13.09
C ALA A 339 -2.69 -7.79 -13.69
N HIS A 340 -3.85 -8.20 -13.17
CA HIS A 340 -4.62 -9.31 -13.74
C HIS A 340 -5.31 -8.90 -15.06
N GLU A 341 -5.71 -7.64 -15.20
CA GLU A 341 -6.25 -7.10 -16.46
C GLU A 341 -5.20 -7.04 -17.58
N GLU A 342 -3.92 -6.93 -17.21
CA GLU A 342 -2.78 -6.93 -18.15
C GLU A 342 -2.52 -8.31 -18.78
N GLY A 343 -3.12 -9.37 -18.20
CA GLY A 343 -3.11 -10.72 -18.74
C GLY A 343 -2.48 -11.73 -17.79
N GLY A 344 -2.13 -12.88 -18.36
CA GLY A 344 -1.68 -14.06 -17.61
C GLY A 344 -2.84 -15.00 -17.25
N GLN A 345 -2.48 -16.22 -16.87
CA GLN A 345 -3.44 -17.25 -16.47
C GLN A 345 -3.47 -17.38 -14.95
N ARG A 346 -4.67 -17.50 -14.37
CA ARG A 346 -4.86 -17.76 -12.93
C ARG A 346 -5.44 -19.15 -12.76
N LEU A 347 -4.78 -19.99 -11.98
CA LEU A 347 -5.23 -21.33 -11.63
C LEU A 347 -5.45 -21.41 -10.12
N PHE A 348 -6.59 -21.97 -9.70
CA PHE A 348 -6.99 -22.09 -8.31
C PHE A 348 -7.05 -23.55 -7.89
N SER A 349 -6.99 -23.80 -6.58
CA SER A 349 -6.93 -25.15 -6.02
C SER A 349 -5.75 -25.97 -6.58
N VAL A 350 -4.60 -25.32 -6.80
CA VAL A 350 -3.40 -25.97 -7.33
C VAL A 350 -2.36 -26.12 -6.23
N ASN A 351 -1.85 -27.33 -6.06
CA ASN A 351 -0.73 -27.61 -5.15
C ASN A 351 0.56 -27.83 -5.95
N THR A 352 1.69 -27.36 -5.43
CA THR A 352 3.00 -27.58 -6.04
C THR A 352 3.64 -28.83 -5.42
N GLU A 353 3.92 -29.85 -6.24
CA GLU A 353 4.50 -31.12 -5.76
C GLU A 353 6.01 -31.21 -5.90
N LYS A 354 6.57 -30.64 -6.98
CA LYS A 354 8.01 -30.62 -7.28
C LYS A 354 8.33 -29.61 -8.38
N PHE A 355 9.59 -29.23 -8.46
CA PHE A 355 10.19 -28.56 -9.62
C PHE A 355 10.98 -29.57 -10.45
N LEU A 356 10.98 -29.40 -11.77
CA LEU A 356 11.70 -30.24 -12.72
C LEU A 356 12.66 -29.37 -13.51
N ASP A 357 13.84 -29.89 -13.81
CA ASP A 357 14.84 -29.22 -14.64
C ASP A 357 14.85 -29.77 -16.07
N ASN A 358 15.60 -29.10 -16.93
CA ASN A 358 15.96 -29.56 -18.27
C ASN A 358 17.14 -30.56 -18.30
N GLY A 359 17.58 -31.06 -17.14
CA GLY A 359 18.80 -31.86 -16.96
C GLY A 359 20.09 -31.06 -16.75
N GLU A 360 20.03 -29.72 -16.77
CA GLU A 360 21.15 -28.82 -16.50
C GLU A 360 20.97 -28.06 -15.16
N GLY A 361 20.03 -28.49 -14.31
CA GLY A 361 19.72 -27.83 -13.05
C GLY A 361 18.94 -26.53 -13.18
N ARG A 362 18.24 -26.31 -14.30
CA ARG A 362 17.42 -25.11 -14.60
C ARG A 362 16.06 -25.44 -15.19
#